data_AF-A0A0P8A1Y2-F1
#
_entry.id   AF-A0A0P8A1Y2-F1
#
_cell.length_a   1.000
_cell.length_b   1.000
_cell.length_c   1.000
_cell.angle_alpha   90.00
_cell.angle_beta   90.00
_cell.angle_gamma   90.00
#
_symmetry.space_group_name_H-M   'P 1'
#
loop_
_entity.id
_entity.type
_entity.pdbx_description
1 polymer ?
#
loop_
_entity_poly.entity_id
_entity_poly.type
_entity_poly.pdbx_seq_one_letter_code
_entity_poly.pdbx_strand_id
1 'polypeptide(L)'
;MKTALRLAAVSTLALSTFSATITPQSAEAANFEERAVEQQNFVAVAAPVGNTGRHQLLVIEQQSNARPCWGETGNRVNPLLLNFDFTGICGRFTDSNGYSLRTGGQDLGIQYSLRTVRQGNDVVLQGVPFRPNQPTLELGRAPYANDFVRIDLHDGWEFSKRTYQGRTLGHVYLSNPASLSALANQSQPVATNPSPPANPGVEEPSQSQDWREDIELTQQQQERISEIRQAYLAENGRLQGQLDTARQELQDMMVGDASTRQIRRQRNQVETLRKQIRDNEFSSIMAIRELMSAEQRMAFVEVMELTGRSLSADEVLTTLFR
;
A
#
# COMPACT_ATOMS: atom_id res chain seq x y z
N MET A 1 71.67 -27.40 51.08
CA MET A 1 71.56 -26.00 51.52
C MET A 1 71.06 -25.17 50.35
N LYS A 2 70.11 -24.27 50.62
CA LYS A 2 69.35 -23.48 49.65
C LYS A 2 70.22 -22.41 48.97
N THR A 3 70.08 -22.24 47.66
CA THR A 3 70.29 -20.95 46.98
C THR A 3 69.33 -20.84 45.80
N ALA A 4 68.51 -19.80 45.86
CA ALA A 4 67.53 -19.44 44.85
C ALA A 4 68.18 -18.60 43.76
N LEU A 5 67.72 -18.76 42.51
CA LEU A 5 67.78 -17.69 41.53
C LEU A 5 66.39 -17.56 40.89
N ARG A 6 65.75 -16.43 41.14
CA ARG A 6 64.45 -16.05 40.56
C ARG A 6 64.70 -15.57 39.14
N LEU A 7 64.14 -16.25 38.14
CA LEU A 7 63.91 -15.65 36.83
C LEU A 7 62.60 -14.87 36.87
N ALA A 8 62.69 -13.55 36.71
CA ALA A 8 61.55 -12.71 36.40
C ALA A 8 61.18 -12.92 34.92
N ALA A 9 60.07 -13.60 34.66
CA ALA A 9 59.47 -13.67 33.33
C ALA A 9 58.65 -12.39 33.11
N VAL A 10 59.07 -11.58 32.14
CA VAL A 10 58.31 -10.44 31.62
C VAL A 10 57.18 -11.01 30.77
N SER A 11 55.97 -11.03 31.31
CA SER A 11 54.76 -11.43 30.59
C SER A 11 54.27 -10.26 29.74
N THR A 12 54.64 -10.24 28.45
CA THR A 12 54.10 -9.30 27.47
C THR A 12 52.64 -9.66 27.21
N LEU A 13 51.70 -8.89 27.78
CA LEU A 13 50.27 -8.95 27.47
C LEU A 13 50.04 -8.46 26.03
N ALA A 14 49.90 -9.40 25.09
CA ALA A 14 49.37 -9.09 23.76
C ALA A 14 47.86 -8.87 23.87
N LEU A 15 47.44 -7.59 23.94
CA LEU A 15 46.06 -7.19 23.74
C LEU A 15 45.71 -7.35 22.26
N SER A 16 45.13 -8.49 21.89
CA SER A 16 44.51 -8.70 20.58
C SER A 16 43.18 -7.93 20.54
N THR A 17 43.22 -6.72 19.99
CA THR A 17 42.03 -5.96 19.60
C THR A 17 41.36 -6.69 18.43
N PHE A 18 40.33 -7.49 18.73
CA PHE A 18 39.37 -7.96 17.73
C PHE A 18 38.53 -6.76 17.26
N SER A 19 39.02 -6.07 16.23
CA SER A 19 38.19 -5.17 15.43
C SER A 19 37.24 -6.02 14.59
N ALA A 20 36.06 -6.33 15.12
CA ALA A 20 34.98 -6.87 14.32
C ALA A 20 34.49 -5.76 13.39
N THR A 21 34.98 -5.75 12.15
CA THR A 21 34.36 -4.95 11.08
C THR A 21 32.99 -5.56 10.81
N ILE A 22 31.96 -4.99 11.43
CA ILE A 22 30.57 -5.21 11.03
C ILE A 22 30.44 -4.53 9.66
N THR A 23 30.69 -5.27 8.59
CA THR A 23 30.30 -4.83 7.26
C THR A 23 28.77 -4.85 7.25
N PRO A 24 28.09 -3.71 7.05
CA PRO A 24 26.65 -3.74 6.85
C PRO A 24 26.40 -4.57 5.58
N GLN A 25 25.85 -5.78 5.75
CA GLN A 25 25.29 -6.52 4.62
C GLN A 25 24.19 -5.63 4.05
N SER A 26 24.36 -5.22 2.79
CA SER A 26 23.29 -4.61 2.03
C SER A 26 22.08 -5.54 2.09
N ALA A 27 20.93 -5.01 2.50
CA ALA A 27 19.68 -5.76 2.38
C ALA A 27 19.45 -6.03 0.89
N GLU A 28 19.59 -7.28 0.45
CA GLU A 28 19.14 -7.68 -0.87
C GLU A 28 17.63 -7.49 -0.89
N ALA A 29 17.13 -6.64 -1.80
CA ALA A 29 15.71 -6.55 -2.05
C ALA A 29 15.21 -7.96 -2.38
N ALA A 30 14.23 -8.46 -1.63
CA ALA A 30 13.65 -9.77 -1.89
C ALA A 30 13.16 -9.81 -3.35
N ASN A 31 13.77 -10.68 -4.16
CA ASN A 31 13.37 -10.87 -5.55
C ASN A 31 12.06 -11.64 -5.57
N PHE A 32 10.94 -10.91 -5.60
CA PHE A 32 9.62 -11.49 -5.82
C PHE A 32 9.41 -11.79 -7.30
N GLU A 33 9.12 -13.04 -7.57
CA GLU A 33 8.74 -13.56 -8.87
C GLU A 33 7.20 -13.56 -9.01
N GLU A 34 6.72 -14.01 -10.15
CA GLU A 34 5.30 -14.24 -10.37
C GLU A 34 5.04 -15.60 -11.03
N ARG A 35 3.82 -16.10 -10.86
CA ARG A 35 3.32 -17.30 -11.51
C ARG A 35 1.98 -17.00 -12.17
N ALA A 36 1.84 -17.42 -13.43
CA ALA A 36 0.57 -17.36 -14.15
C ALA A 36 -0.53 -18.14 -13.43
N VAL A 37 -1.77 -17.65 -13.52
CA VAL A 37 -2.95 -18.28 -12.95
C VAL A 37 -4.04 -18.47 -14.01
N GLU A 38 -4.97 -19.37 -13.69
CA GLU A 38 -6.20 -19.57 -14.45
C GLU A 38 -7.09 -18.33 -14.33
N GLN A 39 -7.21 -17.55 -15.41
CA GLN A 39 -7.87 -16.23 -15.38
C GLN A 39 -9.36 -16.33 -15.01
N GLN A 40 -10.04 -17.42 -15.39
CA GLN A 40 -11.43 -17.70 -15.04
C GLN A 40 -11.67 -17.85 -13.53
N ASN A 41 -10.60 -18.08 -12.75
CA ASN A 41 -10.69 -18.13 -11.29
C ASN A 41 -10.58 -16.75 -10.65
N PHE A 42 -10.42 -15.67 -11.41
CA PHE A 42 -10.28 -14.33 -10.89
C PHE A 42 -11.30 -13.38 -11.53
N VAL A 43 -11.73 -12.38 -10.75
CA VAL A 43 -12.54 -11.27 -11.26
C VAL A 43 -12.09 -9.96 -10.63
N ALA A 44 -11.90 -8.94 -11.47
CA ALA A 44 -11.78 -7.54 -11.03
C ALA A 44 -13.18 -6.94 -10.95
N VAL A 45 -13.51 -6.38 -9.79
CA VAL A 45 -14.82 -5.83 -9.51
C VAL A 45 -14.64 -4.37 -9.10
N ALA A 46 -15.39 -3.47 -9.72
CA ALA A 46 -15.59 -2.15 -9.14
C ALA A 46 -16.66 -2.30 -8.07
N ALA A 47 -16.26 -2.29 -6.80
CA ALA A 47 -17.15 -2.41 -5.65
C ALA A 47 -17.56 -1.01 -5.18
N PRO A 48 -18.86 -0.71 -5.01
CA PRO A 48 -19.32 0.61 -4.59
C PRO A 48 -18.84 0.93 -3.17
N VAL A 49 -18.48 2.20 -2.93
CA VAL A 49 -18.08 2.70 -1.61
C VAL A 49 -19.26 3.44 -0.99
N GLY A 50 -20.01 2.73 -0.14
CA GLY A 50 -21.24 3.25 0.45
C GLY A 50 -22.20 3.79 -0.62
N ASN A 51 -22.78 4.97 -0.38
CA ASN A 51 -23.65 5.66 -1.33
C ASN A 51 -22.97 6.84 -2.03
N THR A 52 -21.63 6.82 -2.15
CA THR A 52 -20.85 7.94 -2.69
C THR A 52 -20.86 8.01 -4.23
N GLY A 53 -21.36 6.97 -4.90
CA GLY A 53 -21.25 6.82 -6.35
C GLY A 53 -19.83 6.53 -6.84
N ARG A 54 -18.86 6.38 -5.92
CA ARG A 54 -17.49 5.95 -6.20
C ARG A 54 -17.36 4.44 -6.03
N HIS A 55 -16.35 3.88 -6.68
CA HIS A 55 -15.96 2.48 -6.52
C HIS A 55 -14.54 2.36 -6.00
N GLN A 56 -14.25 1.20 -5.41
CA GLN A 56 -12.90 0.70 -5.12
C GLN A 56 -12.68 -0.60 -5.90
N LEU A 57 -11.42 -0.93 -6.20
CA LEU A 57 -11.09 -2.23 -6.77
C LEU A 57 -11.26 -3.32 -5.71
N LEU A 58 -12.00 -4.36 -6.06
CA LEU A 58 -12.08 -5.63 -5.36
C LEU A 58 -11.66 -6.73 -6.33
N VAL A 59 -10.63 -7.50 -5.98
CA VAL A 59 -10.29 -8.73 -6.70
C VAL A 59 -10.79 -9.92 -5.90
N ILE A 60 -11.51 -10.82 -6.56
CA ILE A 60 -11.98 -12.08 -5.97
C ILE A 60 -11.27 -13.24 -6.69
N GLU A 61 -10.84 -14.23 -5.93
CA GLU A 61 -10.21 -15.47 -6.43
C GLU A 61 -11.06 -16.67 -6.01
N GLN A 62 -11.31 -17.60 -6.94
CA GLN A 62 -11.88 -18.92 -6.70
C GLN A 62 -10.75 -19.92 -6.44
N GLN A 63 -10.53 -20.29 -5.18
CA GLN A 63 -9.42 -21.18 -4.79
C GLN A 63 -9.81 -22.66 -4.79
N SER A 64 -11.09 -22.96 -4.52
CA SER A 64 -11.63 -24.32 -4.60
C SER A 64 -13.06 -24.33 -5.10
N ASN A 65 -13.52 -25.45 -5.67
CA ASN A 65 -14.89 -25.58 -6.19
C ASN A 65 -15.92 -25.97 -5.13
N ALA A 66 -15.59 -25.88 -3.84
CA ALA A 66 -16.51 -26.24 -2.76
C ALA A 66 -17.77 -25.36 -2.77
N ARG A 67 -17.60 -24.07 -3.07
CA ARG A 67 -18.67 -23.09 -3.23
C ARG A 67 -18.25 -21.96 -4.17
N PRO A 68 -19.16 -21.39 -4.97
CA PRO A 68 -18.86 -20.23 -5.80
C PRO A 68 -18.58 -18.99 -4.94
N CYS A 69 -17.51 -18.27 -5.25
CA CYS A 69 -17.09 -17.05 -4.56
C CYS A 69 -17.84 -15.81 -5.05
N TRP A 70 -18.29 -15.81 -6.30
CA TRP A 70 -19.18 -14.81 -6.86
C TRP A 70 -20.17 -15.45 -7.85
N GLY A 71 -21.20 -14.70 -8.20
CA GLY A 71 -22.07 -14.99 -9.33
C GLY A 71 -22.19 -13.75 -10.22
N GLU A 72 -22.67 -13.92 -11.44
CA GLU A 72 -22.78 -12.83 -12.42
C GLU A 72 -24.20 -12.74 -12.99
N THR A 73 -24.65 -11.51 -13.27
CA THR A 73 -25.90 -11.24 -13.97
C THR A 73 -25.68 -10.03 -14.87
N GLY A 74 -25.46 -10.29 -16.17
CA GLY A 74 -24.96 -9.27 -17.08
C GLY A 74 -23.57 -8.81 -16.64
N ASN A 75 -23.37 -7.50 -16.48
CA ASN A 75 -22.12 -6.90 -15.99
C ASN A 75 -22.05 -6.79 -14.46
N ARG A 76 -23.08 -7.23 -13.74
CA ARG A 76 -23.13 -7.15 -12.28
C ARG A 76 -22.51 -8.39 -11.64
N VAL A 77 -21.74 -8.19 -10.59
CA VAL A 77 -21.11 -9.25 -9.80
C VAL A 77 -21.79 -9.34 -8.45
N ASN A 78 -22.31 -10.50 -8.10
CA ASN A 78 -22.82 -10.79 -6.76
C ASN A 78 -21.71 -11.45 -5.92
N PRO A 79 -21.10 -10.77 -4.92
CA PRO A 79 -20.02 -11.32 -4.12
C PRO A 79 -20.53 -12.33 -3.07
N LEU A 80 -20.80 -13.57 -3.52
CA LEU A 80 -21.34 -14.66 -2.70
C LEU A 80 -20.48 -15.01 -1.48
N LEU A 81 -19.16 -14.76 -1.56
CA LEU A 81 -18.20 -14.95 -0.47
C LEU A 81 -18.55 -14.21 0.83
N LEU A 82 -19.41 -13.19 0.79
CA LEU A 82 -19.86 -12.47 1.97
C LEU A 82 -20.88 -13.26 2.82
N ASN A 83 -21.42 -14.36 2.28
CA ASN A 83 -22.49 -15.14 2.91
C ASN A 83 -21.98 -16.41 3.60
N PHE A 84 -20.67 -16.59 3.74
CA PHE A 84 -20.07 -17.77 4.36
C PHE A 84 -18.63 -17.58 4.82
N ASP A 85 -18.11 -18.54 5.60
CA ASP A 85 -16.68 -18.62 5.86
C ASP A 85 -15.95 -19.06 4.59
N PHE A 86 -15.33 -18.09 3.92
CA PHE A 86 -14.65 -18.29 2.66
C PHE A 86 -13.20 -18.79 2.80
N THR A 87 -12.73 -19.08 4.02
CA THR A 87 -11.36 -19.53 4.30
C THR A 87 -11.01 -20.80 3.50
N GLY A 88 -9.97 -20.71 2.65
CA GLY A 88 -9.54 -21.83 1.79
C GLY A 88 -10.47 -22.11 0.59
N ILE A 89 -11.49 -21.27 0.39
CA ILE A 89 -12.44 -21.37 -0.73
C ILE A 89 -12.29 -20.18 -1.66
N CYS A 90 -12.16 -18.97 -1.10
CA CYS A 90 -12.03 -17.73 -1.86
C CYS A 90 -10.83 -16.89 -1.41
N GLY A 91 -10.21 -16.18 -2.35
CA GLY A 91 -9.38 -15.03 -2.06
C GLY A 91 -10.19 -13.73 -2.17
N ARG A 92 -9.92 -12.77 -1.28
CA ARG A 92 -10.54 -11.44 -1.29
C ARG A 92 -9.46 -10.38 -1.11
N PHE A 93 -9.29 -9.52 -2.10
CA PHE A 93 -8.24 -8.50 -2.12
C PHE A 93 -8.85 -7.12 -2.37
N THR A 94 -8.63 -6.18 -1.44
CA THR A 94 -9.34 -4.88 -1.40
C THR A 94 -8.41 -3.67 -1.33
N ASP A 95 -7.10 -3.92 -1.27
CA ASP A 95 -6.09 -2.88 -1.10
C ASP A 95 -4.73 -3.31 -1.66
N SER A 96 -3.76 -2.41 -1.54
CA SER A 96 -2.38 -2.59 -2.02
C SER A 96 -1.58 -3.67 -1.30
N ASN A 97 -2.04 -4.20 -0.16
CA ASN A 97 -1.43 -5.38 0.45
C ASN A 97 -1.88 -6.66 -0.26
N GLY A 98 -3.11 -6.67 -0.77
CA GLY A 98 -3.71 -7.80 -1.47
C GLY A 98 -3.35 -7.86 -2.97
N TYR A 99 -3.19 -6.71 -3.61
CA TYR A 99 -2.83 -6.63 -5.02
C TYR A 99 -1.83 -5.51 -5.34
N SER A 100 -1.09 -5.65 -6.45
CA SER A 100 -0.29 -4.55 -7.01
C SER A 100 -0.15 -4.65 -8.52
N LEU A 101 0.43 -3.61 -9.12
CA LEU A 101 0.74 -3.55 -10.53
C LEU A 101 2.10 -4.21 -10.81
N ARG A 102 2.21 -4.97 -11.89
CA ARG A 102 3.50 -5.51 -12.37
C ARG A 102 3.61 -5.35 -13.89
N THR A 103 4.73 -4.81 -14.37
CA THR A 103 4.95 -4.59 -15.81
C THR A 103 6.35 -5.01 -16.20
N GLY A 104 6.51 -5.73 -17.32
CA GLY A 104 7.83 -6.13 -17.81
C GLY A 104 8.68 -6.88 -16.77
N GLY A 105 8.03 -7.65 -15.89
CA GLY A 105 8.68 -8.36 -14.79
C GLY A 105 9.07 -7.52 -13.57
N GLN A 106 8.68 -6.24 -13.50
CA GLN A 106 8.96 -5.36 -12.36
C GLN A 106 7.71 -5.15 -11.50
N ASP A 107 7.80 -5.41 -10.18
CA ASP A 107 6.77 -5.05 -9.21
C ASP A 107 6.73 -3.53 -9.00
N LEU A 108 5.58 -2.93 -9.26
CA LEU A 108 5.33 -1.50 -9.17
C LEU A 108 4.50 -1.10 -7.94
N GLY A 109 4.30 -2.00 -6.97
CA GLY A 109 3.45 -1.76 -5.79
C GLY A 109 3.89 -0.59 -4.89
N ILE A 110 5.15 -0.15 -4.97
CA ILE A 110 5.66 1.04 -4.29
C ILE A 110 5.77 2.28 -5.19
N GLN A 111 5.40 2.15 -6.47
CA GLN A 111 5.47 3.21 -7.48
C GLN A 111 4.09 3.63 -7.98
N TYR A 112 3.13 2.71 -7.95
CA TYR A 112 1.76 2.87 -8.45
C TYR A 112 0.73 2.41 -7.43
N SER A 113 -0.44 3.05 -7.50
CA SER A 113 -1.67 2.58 -6.87
C SER A 113 -2.70 2.18 -7.93
N LEU A 114 -3.41 1.09 -7.69
CA LEU A 114 -4.55 0.69 -8.53
C LEU A 114 -5.80 1.42 -8.03
N ARG A 115 -6.47 2.15 -8.93
CA ARG A 115 -7.63 2.98 -8.64
C ARG A 115 -8.72 2.78 -9.67
N THR A 116 -9.96 2.78 -9.22
CA THR A 116 -11.15 2.85 -10.08
C THR A 116 -11.61 4.30 -10.17
N VAL A 117 -11.71 4.82 -11.39
CA VAL A 117 -12.09 6.21 -11.67
C VAL A 117 -13.33 6.22 -12.56
N ARG A 118 -14.32 7.04 -12.22
CA ARG A 118 -15.49 7.23 -13.08
C ARG A 118 -15.10 8.14 -14.25
N GLN A 119 -15.28 7.68 -15.48
CA GLN A 119 -15.01 8.44 -16.69
C GLN A 119 -16.22 8.37 -17.63
N GLY A 120 -17.02 9.45 -17.66
CA GLY A 120 -18.27 9.47 -18.41
C GLY A 120 -19.25 8.40 -17.90
N ASN A 121 -19.64 7.49 -18.79
CA ASN A 121 -20.56 6.40 -18.49
C ASN A 121 -19.85 5.10 -18.06
N ASP A 122 -18.54 5.16 -17.81
CA ASP A 122 -17.73 4.00 -17.44
C ASP A 122 -17.06 4.17 -16.07
N VAL A 123 -16.67 3.04 -15.49
CA VAL A 123 -15.66 2.93 -14.45
C VAL A 123 -14.40 2.35 -15.09
N VAL A 124 -13.28 3.01 -14.87
CA VAL A 124 -11.99 2.67 -15.46
C VAL A 124 -11.03 2.26 -14.37
N LEU A 125 -10.38 1.10 -14.54
CA LEU A 125 -9.31 0.66 -13.66
C LEU A 125 -7.98 1.22 -14.17
N GLN A 126 -7.30 1.98 -13.32
CA GLN A 126 -6.06 2.66 -13.65
C GLN A 126 -4.94 2.38 -12.66
N GLY A 127 -3.73 2.22 -13.17
CA GLY A 127 -2.49 2.34 -12.42
C GLY A 127 -2.11 3.82 -12.36
N VAL A 128 -2.28 4.44 -11.20
CA VAL A 128 -1.96 5.85 -10.96
C VAL A 128 -0.62 5.93 -10.22
N PRO A 129 0.40 6.60 -10.79
CA PRO A 129 1.72 6.68 -10.17
C PRO A 129 1.71 7.59 -8.95
N PHE A 130 2.57 7.27 -7.97
CA PHE A 130 2.81 8.15 -6.82
C PHE A 130 3.63 9.39 -7.19
N ARG A 131 4.42 9.30 -8.27
CA ARG A 131 5.23 10.42 -8.79
C ARG A 131 4.62 10.97 -10.08
N PRO A 132 4.59 12.30 -10.26
CA PRO A 132 3.91 12.95 -11.40
C PRO A 132 4.60 12.75 -12.75
N ASN A 133 5.85 12.28 -12.78
CA ASN A 133 6.64 12.10 -14.01
C ASN A 133 6.48 10.72 -14.67
N GLN A 134 5.49 9.94 -14.24
CA GLN A 134 5.21 8.62 -14.76
C GLN A 134 3.81 8.59 -15.40
N PRO A 135 3.57 7.74 -16.41
CA PRO A 135 2.28 7.68 -17.08
C PRO A 135 1.19 7.08 -16.17
N THR A 136 -0.06 7.52 -16.35
CA THR A 136 -1.20 6.72 -15.87
C THR A 136 -1.45 5.59 -16.86
N LEU A 137 -1.66 4.38 -16.35
CA LEU A 137 -1.95 3.21 -17.17
C LEU A 137 -3.42 2.85 -17.04
N GLU A 138 -4.13 2.66 -18.14
CA GLU A 138 -5.48 2.07 -18.13
C GLU A 138 -5.36 0.55 -18.27
N LEU A 139 -5.91 -0.18 -17.29
CA LEU A 139 -5.84 -1.64 -17.24
C LEU A 139 -7.14 -2.32 -17.67
N GLY A 140 -8.26 -1.62 -17.56
CA GLY A 140 -9.57 -2.19 -17.85
C GLY A 140 -10.71 -1.22 -17.62
N ARG A 141 -11.91 -1.62 -18.03
CA ARG A 141 -13.10 -0.75 -18.06
C ARG A 141 -14.38 -1.56 -17.82
N ALA A 142 -15.40 -0.88 -17.30
CA ALA A 142 -16.75 -1.41 -17.12
C ALA A 142 -17.79 -0.30 -17.34
N PRO A 143 -19.00 -0.60 -17.83
CA PRO A 143 -20.10 0.33 -17.77
C PRO A 143 -20.42 0.70 -16.31
N TYR A 144 -20.60 2.00 -16.05
CA TYR A 144 -20.91 2.50 -14.72
C TYR A 144 -22.29 2.00 -14.25
N ALA A 145 -22.30 1.43 -13.06
CA ALA A 145 -23.50 1.29 -12.24
C ALA A 145 -23.11 1.49 -10.78
N ASN A 146 -24.01 2.07 -9.96
CA ASN A 146 -23.81 2.16 -8.51
C ASN A 146 -24.08 0.80 -7.83
N ASP A 147 -23.34 -0.22 -8.27
CA ASP A 147 -23.42 -1.61 -7.85
C ASP A 147 -22.02 -2.25 -8.05
N PHE A 148 -21.86 -3.50 -7.65
CA PHE A 148 -20.68 -4.30 -7.93
C PHE A 148 -20.67 -4.66 -9.43
N VAL A 149 -19.74 -4.07 -10.19
CA VAL A 149 -19.63 -4.31 -11.64
C VAL A 149 -18.32 -5.00 -12.00
N ARG A 150 -18.38 -5.94 -12.94
CA ARG A 150 -17.21 -6.63 -13.48
C ARG A 150 -16.40 -5.66 -14.35
N ILE A 151 -15.11 -5.53 -14.04
CA ILE A 151 -14.15 -4.79 -14.84
C ILE A 151 -13.52 -5.78 -15.82
N ASP A 152 -13.71 -5.53 -17.11
CA ASP A 152 -13.00 -6.26 -18.16
C ASP A 152 -11.60 -5.65 -18.29
N LEU A 153 -10.58 -6.49 -18.10
CA LEU A 153 -9.19 -6.10 -18.31
C LEU A 153 -8.93 -5.96 -19.82
N HIS A 154 -8.17 -4.94 -20.19
CA HIS A 154 -7.73 -4.73 -21.58
C HIS A 154 -6.74 -5.82 -21.99
N ASP A 155 -6.62 -6.03 -23.31
CA ASP A 155 -5.71 -7.01 -23.87
C ASP A 155 -4.28 -6.85 -23.34
N GLY A 156 -3.68 -7.97 -22.91
CA GLY A 156 -2.34 -8.02 -22.33
C GLY A 156 -2.28 -7.75 -20.82
N TRP A 157 -3.38 -7.37 -20.18
CA TRP A 157 -3.49 -7.34 -18.72
C TRP A 157 -4.09 -8.62 -18.18
N GLU A 158 -3.38 -9.28 -17.27
CA GLU A 158 -3.78 -10.56 -16.69
C GLU A 158 -3.54 -10.58 -15.19
N PHE A 159 -4.24 -11.45 -14.48
CA PHE A 159 -3.91 -11.77 -13.10
C PHE A 159 -2.69 -12.70 -13.04
N SER A 160 -1.84 -12.51 -12.04
CA SER A 160 -0.81 -13.49 -11.67
C SER A 160 -0.65 -13.51 -10.14
N LYS A 161 0.07 -14.49 -9.60
CA LYS A 161 0.34 -14.58 -8.16
C LYS A 161 1.81 -14.37 -7.87
N ARG A 162 2.08 -13.59 -6.82
CA ARG A 162 3.44 -13.37 -6.32
C ARG A 162 4.03 -14.68 -5.82
N THR A 163 5.28 -14.94 -6.18
CA THR A 163 6.05 -16.08 -5.69
C THR A 163 7.33 -15.62 -5.00
N TYR A 164 7.78 -16.42 -4.05
CA TYR A 164 9.07 -16.27 -3.39
C TYR A 164 9.70 -17.65 -3.21
N GLN A 165 10.88 -17.87 -3.78
CA GLN A 165 11.60 -19.14 -3.70
C GLN A 165 10.73 -20.36 -4.10
N GLY A 166 9.98 -20.22 -5.19
CA GLY A 166 9.07 -21.26 -5.70
C GLY A 166 7.76 -21.44 -4.93
N ARG A 167 7.54 -20.73 -3.82
CA ARG A 167 6.28 -20.76 -3.07
C ARG A 167 5.34 -19.67 -3.57
N THR A 168 4.08 -20.02 -3.81
CA THR A 168 3.03 -19.04 -4.15
C THR A 168 2.54 -18.35 -2.88
N LEU A 169 2.50 -17.02 -2.91
CA LEU A 169 2.03 -16.18 -1.81
C LEU A 169 0.57 -15.74 -2.04
N GLY A 170 -0.01 -15.05 -1.06
CA GLY A 170 -1.38 -14.55 -1.15
C GLY A 170 -1.56 -13.42 -2.16
N HIS A 171 -0.52 -12.61 -2.41
CA HIS A 171 -0.59 -11.38 -3.19
C HIS A 171 -0.84 -11.61 -4.69
N VAL A 172 -1.72 -10.81 -5.27
CA VAL A 172 -2.12 -10.86 -6.69
C VAL A 172 -1.46 -9.72 -7.46
N TYR A 173 -0.91 -9.99 -8.63
CA TYR A 173 -0.52 -8.93 -9.55
C TYR A 173 -1.59 -8.75 -10.61
N LEU A 174 -1.81 -7.49 -11.01
CA LEU A 174 -2.32 -7.17 -12.34
C LEU A 174 -1.10 -6.92 -13.22
N SER A 175 -0.81 -7.90 -14.07
CA SER A 175 0.44 -8.05 -14.78
C SER A 175 0.28 -7.74 -16.26
N ASN A 176 1.30 -7.10 -16.83
CA ASN A 176 1.45 -6.94 -18.27
C ASN A 176 2.90 -7.25 -18.69
N PRO A 177 3.13 -8.07 -19.72
CA PRO A 177 4.48 -8.43 -20.16
C PRO A 177 5.26 -7.26 -20.77
N ALA A 178 4.58 -6.23 -21.27
CA ALA A 178 5.22 -5.05 -21.82
C ALA A 178 5.90 -4.22 -20.71
N SER A 179 7.03 -3.58 -21.03
CA SER A 179 7.69 -2.67 -20.11
C SER A 179 6.83 -1.44 -19.85
N LEU A 180 7.05 -0.80 -18.70
CA LEU A 180 6.36 0.45 -18.38
C LEU A 180 6.52 1.52 -19.47
N SER A 181 7.70 1.62 -20.08
CA SER A 181 7.97 2.54 -21.19
C SER A 181 7.21 2.19 -22.47
N ALA A 182 7.04 0.90 -22.79
CA ALA A 182 6.26 0.47 -23.94
C ALA A 182 4.78 0.76 -23.74
N LEU A 183 4.26 0.50 -22.53
CA LEU A 183 2.89 0.86 -22.15
C LEU A 183 2.69 2.37 -22.16
N ALA A 184 3.66 3.15 -21.70
CA ALA A 184 3.61 4.62 -21.74
C ALA A 184 3.43 5.19 -23.15
N ASN A 185 4.03 4.53 -24.16
CA ASN A 185 3.96 4.94 -25.56
C ASN A 185 2.66 4.49 -26.24
N GLN A 186 1.99 3.48 -25.69
CA GLN A 186 0.70 2.96 -26.16
C GLN A 186 -0.48 3.64 -25.47
N SER A 187 -0.32 4.00 -24.20
CA SER A 187 -1.13 5.00 -23.55
C SER A 187 -1.03 6.25 -24.41
N GLN A 188 -2.14 6.67 -25.02
CA GLN A 188 -2.17 7.98 -25.63
C GLN A 188 -1.60 8.96 -24.61
N PRO A 189 -0.64 9.83 -24.98
CA PRO A 189 -0.36 10.97 -24.13
C PRO A 189 -1.71 11.66 -23.98
N VAL A 190 -2.23 11.73 -22.77
CA VAL A 190 -3.13 12.82 -22.40
C VAL A 190 -2.24 14.06 -22.46
N ALA A 191 -1.98 14.51 -23.69
CA ALA A 191 -1.26 15.71 -23.98
C ALA A 191 -2.19 16.85 -23.58
N THR A 192 -1.65 17.67 -22.68
CA THR A 192 -2.06 19.05 -22.39
C THR A 192 -3.48 19.24 -21.87
N ASN A 193 -3.58 19.79 -20.65
CA ASN A 193 -4.70 20.67 -20.29
C ASN A 193 -5.14 21.45 -21.54
N PRO A 194 -6.39 21.30 -22.01
CA PRO A 194 -6.95 22.30 -22.89
C PRO A 194 -6.89 23.62 -22.12
N SER A 195 -6.23 24.64 -22.68
CA SER A 195 -6.51 26.01 -22.23
C SER A 195 -8.04 26.20 -22.30
N PRO A 196 -8.68 26.72 -21.24
CA PRO A 196 -10.11 26.97 -21.28
C PRO A 196 -10.42 27.90 -22.47
N PRO A 197 -11.35 27.54 -23.36
CA PRO A 197 -11.88 28.52 -24.29
C PRO A 197 -12.59 29.59 -23.46
N ALA A 198 -12.17 30.83 -23.61
CA ALA A 198 -12.94 31.97 -23.14
C ALA A 198 -14.26 32.00 -23.92
N ASN A 199 -15.38 31.73 -23.26
CA ASN A 199 -16.67 32.22 -23.72
C ASN A 199 -17.65 32.38 -22.53
N PRO A 200 -18.58 33.35 -22.63
CA PRO A 200 -19.28 33.95 -21.50
C PRO A 200 -20.56 33.20 -21.11
N GLY A 201 -20.85 33.26 -19.81
CA GLY A 201 -22.19 33.28 -19.23
C GLY A 201 -23.14 32.15 -19.61
N VAL A 202 -23.15 31.08 -18.80
CA VAL A 202 -24.37 30.34 -18.50
C VAL A 202 -24.36 30.03 -17.01
N GLU A 203 -25.26 30.70 -16.28
CA GLU A 203 -25.58 30.44 -14.88
C GLU A 203 -26.33 29.11 -14.75
N GLU A 204 -25.83 28.22 -13.89
CA GLU A 204 -26.63 27.20 -13.17
C GLU A 204 -25.88 26.79 -11.88
N PRO A 205 -26.58 26.28 -10.84
CA PRO A 205 -26.56 26.89 -9.51
C PRO A 205 -25.46 26.35 -8.61
N SER A 206 -24.93 27.28 -7.79
CA SER A 206 -23.97 27.04 -6.73
C SER A 206 -24.56 26.22 -5.58
N GLN A 207 -23.79 25.22 -5.12
CA GLN A 207 -23.47 24.96 -3.71
C GLN A 207 -22.68 23.65 -3.56
N SER A 208 -21.38 23.72 -3.85
CA SER A 208 -20.37 22.99 -3.08
C SER A 208 -19.23 23.97 -2.89
N GLN A 209 -19.16 24.56 -1.70
CA GLN A 209 -18.12 25.49 -1.30
C GLN A 209 -16.75 24.87 -1.58
N ASP A 210 -16.01 25.49 -2.49
CA ASP A 210 -14.59 25.22 -2.66
C ASP A 210 -13.86 25.90 -1.49
N TRP A 211 -13.83 25.24 -0.34
CA TRP A 211 -13.08 25.72 0.82
C TRP A 211 -11.56 25.65 0.61
N ARG A 212 -11.11 25.02 -0.49
CA ARG A 212 -9.70 24.80 -0.82
C ARG A 212 -8.98 26.07 -1.27
N GLU A 213 -9.70 27.05 -1.80
CA GLU A 213 -9.10 28.30 -2.29
C GLU A 213 -8.67 29.24 -1.14
N ASP A 214 -9.10 29.01 0.10
CA ASP A 214 -8.88 29.92 1.24
C ASP A 214 -7.93 29.38 2.34
N ILE A 215 -7.32 28.20 2.17
CA ILE A 215 -6.56 27.52 3.24
C ILE A 215 -5.08 27.31 2.85
N GLU A 216 -4.33 28.40 2.73
CA GLU A 216 -2.88 28.35 2.58
C GLU A 216 -2.18 28.10 3.94
N LEU A 217 -1.21 27.19 3.98
CA LEU A 217 -0.30 27.06 5.13
C LEU A 217 0.71 28.20 5.11
N THR A 218 0.93 28.84 6.26
CA THR A 218 2.04 29.77 6.42
C THR A 218 3.38 29.04 6.26
N GLN A 219 4.43 29.75 5.85
CA GLN A 219 5.78 29.20 5.71
C GLN A 219 6.27 28.55 7.02
N GLN A 220 5.97 29.17 8.16
CA GLN A 220 6.29 28.63 9.48
C GLN A 220 5.53 27.31 9.76
N GLN A 221 4.25 27.22 9.40
CA GLN A 221 3.50 25.96 9.55
C GLN A 221 4.08 24.86 8.65
N GLN A 222 4.49 25.18 7.42
CA GLN A 222 5.08 24.21 6.48
C GLN A 222 6.40 23.62 7.02
N GLU A 223 7.28 24.45 7.56
CA GLU A 223 8.54 24.00 8.17
C GLU A 223 8.29 23.06 9.35
N ARG A 224 7.36 23.43 10.24
CA ARG A 224 7.01 22.63 11.43
C ARG A 224 6.34 21.31 11.06
N ILE A 225 5.49 21.31 10.03
CA ILE A 225 4.90 20.08 9.49
C ILE A 225 5.98 19.17 8.90
N SER A 226 6.98 19.72 8.21
CA SER A 226 8.12 18.95 7.68
C SER A 226 8.94 18.27 8.78
N GLU A 227 9.19 18.97 9.89
CA GLU A 227 9.87 18.41 11.07
C GLU A 227 9.07 17.23 11.67
N ILE A 228 7.76 17.41 11.88
CA ILE A 228 6.87 16.35 12.39
C ILE A 228 6.86 15.14 11.47
N ARG A 229 6.83 15.37 10.14
CA ARG A 229 6.88 14.31 9.14
C ARG A 229 8.17 13.52 9.22
N GLN A 230 9.32 14.19 9.29
CA GLN A 230 10.61 13.51 9.37
C GLN A 230 10.71 12.64 10.63
N ALA A 231 10.26 13.15 11.77
CA ALA A 231 10.21 12.39 13.02
C ALA A 231 9.30 11.16 12.91
N TYR A 232 8.09 11.33 12.35
CA TYR A 232 7.16 10.23 12.10
C TYR A 232 7.76 9.16 11.18
N LEU A 233 8.36 9.56 10.05
CA LEU A 233 8.94 8.62 9.08
C LEU A 233 10.09 7.80 9.69
N ALA A 234 10.95 8.45 10.47
CA ALA A 234 12.05 7.77 11.15
C ALA A 234 11.52 6.73 12.17
N GLU A 235 10.56 7.13 13.00
CA GLU A 235 9.98 6.25 14.01
C GLU A 235 9.15 5.12 13.41
N ASN A 236 8.38 5.41 12.36
CA ASN A 236 7.58 4.41 11.66
C ASN A 236 8.48 3.38 10.97
N GLY A 237 9.56 3.82 10.33
CA GLY A 237 10.56 2.92 9.75
C GLY A 237 11.21 2.02 10.82
N ARG A 238 11.51 2.56 12.00
CA ARG A 238 12.03 1.80 13.15
C ARG A 238 11.03 0.74 13.62
N LEU A 239 9.77 1.12 13.81
CA LEU A 239 8.69 0.22 14.26
C LEU A 239 8.39 -0.87 13.21
N GLN A 240 8.40 -0.53 11.93
CA GLN A 240 8.24 -1.50 10.83
C GLN A 240 9.37 -2.52 10.83
N GLY A 241 10.63 -2.09 10.95
CA GLY A 241 11.76 -3.00 11.06
C GLY A 241 11.63 -3.96 12.25
N GLN A 242 11.22 -3.46 13.42
CA GLN A 242 10.96 -4.31 14.59
C GLN A 242 9.82 -5.30 14.38
N LEU A 243 8.75 -4.87 13.70
CA LEU A 243 7.61 -5.74 13.39
C LEU A 243 8.02 -6.88 12.47
N ASP A 244 8.85 -6.61 11.47
CA ASP A 244 9.31 -7.63 10.53
C ASP A 244 10.24 -8.64 11.20
N THR A 245 11.18 -8.17 12.03
CA THR A 245 12.01 -9.07 12.86
C THR A 245 11.14 -9.93 13.78
N ALA A 246 10.18 -9.32 14.50
CA ALA A 246 9.33 -10.06 15.42
C ALA A 246 8.45 -11.11 14.73
N ARG A 247 8.00 -10.83 13.50
CA ARG A 247 7.25 -11.77 12.64
C ARG A 247 8.13 -12.93 12.19
N GLN A 248 9.38 -12.66 11.79
CA GLN A 248 10.32 -13.70 11.37
C GLN A 248 10.64 -14.64 12.53
N GLU A 249 10.95 -14.10 13.71
CA GLU A 249 11.17 -14.90 14.92
C GLU A 249 9.94 -15.75 15.27
N LEU A 250 8.74 -15.20 15.14
CA LEU A 250 7.51 -15.97 15.34
C LEU A 250 7.40 -17.13 14.35
N GLN A 251 7.74 -16.92 13.08
CA GLN A 251 7.73 -17.97 12.06
C GLN A 251 8.75 -19.06 12.38
N ASP A 252 9.97 -18.70 12.75
CA ASP A 252 11.02 -19.64 13.14
C ASP A 252 10.59 -20.47 14.36
N MET A 253 9.99 -19.83 15.36
CA MET A 253 9.42 -20.50 16.54
C MET A 253 8.29 -21.47 16.20
N MET A 254 7.52 -21.23 15.14
CA MET A 254 6.43 -22.12 14.71
C MET A 254 6.94 -23.39 14.02
N VAL A 255 8.15 -23.36 13.45
CA VAL A 255 8.80 -24.51 12.79
C VAL A 255 9.70 -25.28 13.75
N GLY A 256 10.32 -24.59 14.71
CA GLY A 256 11.21 -25.17 15.72
C GLY A 256 10.49 -25.87 16.88
N ASP A 257 11.25 -26.13 17.93
CA ASP A 257 10.81 -26.79 19.17
C ASP A 257 10.36 -25.79 20.26
N ALA A 258 10.09 -24.53 19.89
CA ALA A 258 9.70 -23.49 20.82
C ALA A 258 8.40 -23.86 21.55
N SER A 259 8.37 -23.62 22.86
CA SER A 259 7.18 -23.91 23.66
C SER A 259 6.01 -23.00 23.27
N THR A 260 4.77 -23.49 23.44
CA THR A 260 3.55 -22.70 23.19
C THR A 260 3.54 -21.36 23.97
N ARG A 261 4.16 -21.30 25.15
CA ARG A 261 4.27 -20.06 25.93
C ARG A 261 5.16 -19.02 25.23
N GLN A 262 6.29 -19.45 24.67
CA GLN A 262 7.20 -18.58 23.91
C GLN A 262 6.52 -18.06 22.64
N ILE A 263 5.86 -18.93 21.88
CA ILE A 263 5.10 -18.56 20.67
C ILE A 263 4.01 -17.52 20.99
N ARG A 264 3.25 -17.73 22.08
CA ARG A 264 2.21 -16.76 22.51
C ARG A 264 2.81 -15.40 22.89
N ARG A 265 3.94 -15.41 23.60
CA ARG A 265 4.64 -14.17 23.96
C ARG A 265 5.10 -13.42 22.71
N GLN A 266 5.69 -14.13 21.75
CA GLN A 266 6.17 -13.53 20.50
C GLN A 266 5.01 -12.99 19.66
N ARG A 267 3.88 -13.71 19.58
CA ARG A 267 2.66 -13.20 18.94
C ARG A 267 2.19 -11.90 19.60
N ASN A 268 2.18 -11.82 20.92
CA ASN A 268 1.78 -10.61 21.63
C ASN A 268 2.71 -9.42 21.33
N GLN A 269 4.01 -9.68 21.14
CA GLN A 269 4.97 -8.66 20.71
C GLN A 269 4.62 -8.11 19.31
N VAL A 270 4.29 -8.99 18.36
CA VAL A 270 3.85 -8.61 17.01
C VAL A 270 2.59 -7.74 17.07
N GLU A 271 1.58 -8.12 17.88
CA GLU A 271 0.36 -7.31 18.01
C GLU A 271 0.63 -5.95 18.67
N THR A 272 1.56 -5.90 19.62
CA THR A 272 1.97 -4.65 20.28
C THR A 272 2.63 -3.70 19.28
N LEU A 273 3.55 -4.19 18.46
CA LEU A 273 4.23 -3.39 17.42
C LEU A 273 3.24 -2.86 16.38
N ARG A 274 2.28 -3.68 15.95
CA ARG A 274 1.18 -3.22 15.06
C ARG A 274 0.37 -2.10 15.69
N LYS A 275 0.08 -2.19 16.99
CA LYS A 275 -0.62 -1.12 17.72
C LYS A 275 0.22 0.15 17.76
N GLN A 276 1.51 0.04 18.10
CA GLN A 276 2.42 1.18 18.16
C GLN A 276 2.55 1.92 16.83
N ILE A 277 2.56 1.20 15.70
CA ILE A 277 2.55 1.83 14.36
C ILE A 277 1.29 2.67 14.16
N ARG A 278 0.10 2.12 14.47
CA ARG A 278 -1.16 2.87 14.37
C ARG A 278 -1.21 4.06 15.33
N ASP A 279 -0.70 3.89 16.55
CA ASP A 279 -0.64 4.96 17.55
C ASP A 279 0.32 6.08 17.08
N ASN A 280 1.46 5.73 16.46
CA ASN A 280 2.44 6.68 15.92
C ASN A 280 1.84 7.48 14.75
N GLU A 281 1.12 6.81 13.85
CA GLU A 281 0.39 7.44 12.76
C GLU A 281 -0.65 8.44 13.27
N PHE A 282 -1.49 8.02 14.22
CA PHE A 282 -2.46 8.91 14.85
C PHE A 282 -1.80 10.10 15.57
N SER A 283 -0.68 9.86 16.26
CA SER A 283 0.05 10.91 16.97
C SER A 283 0.61 11.97 16.00
N SER A 284 1.11 11.54 14.83
CA SER A 284 1.57 12.46 13.79
C SER A 284 0.43 13.35 13.26
N ILE A 285 -0.74 12.76 13.02
CA ILE A 285 -1.96 13.48 12.61
C ILE A 285 -2.34 14.52 13.68
N MET A 286 -2.31 14.17 14.97
CA MET A 286 -2.63 15.11 16.05
C MET A 286 -1.62 16.25 16.14
N ALA A 287 -0.32 15.97 16.02
CA ALA A 287 0.73 16.99 16.06
C ALA A 287 0.60 17.99 14.89
N ILE A 288 0.25 17.50 13.70
CA ILE A 288 -0.04 18.35 12.53
C ILE A 288 -1.29 19.21 12.78
N ARG A 289 -2.37 18.62 13.31
CA ARG A 289 -3.62 19.34 13.64
C ARG A 289 -3.38 20.48 14.63
N GLU A 290 -2.48 20.30 15.60
CA GLU A 290 -2.16 21.33 16.60
C GLU A 290 -1.59 22.62 15.98
N LEU A 291 -0.87 22.51 14.85
CA LEU A 291 -0.29 23.66 14.14
C LEU A 291 -1.31 24.48 13.33
N MET A 292 -2.50 23.93 13.10
CA MET A 292 -3.53 24.51 12.22
C MET A 292 -4.48 25.47 12.95
N SER A 293 -5.05 26.46 12.25
CA SER A 293 -6.13 27.30 12.75
C SER A 293 -7.44 26.51 12.92
N ALA A 294 -8.46 27.11 13.54
CA ALA A 294 -9.76 26.45 13.70
C ALA A 294 -10.40 26.10 12.34
N GLU A 295 -10.29 27.01 11.37
CA GLU A 295 -10.78 26.87 10.00
C GLU A 295 -10.01 25.77 9.26
N GLN A 296 -8.68 25.79 9.34
CA GLN A 296 -7.82 24.76 8.74
C GLN A 296 -8.08 23.36 9.33
N ARG A 297 -8.42 23.26 10.62
CA ARG A 297 -8.79 22.00 11.28
C ARG A 297 -10.14 21.46 10.83
N MET A 298 -11.11 22.32 10.48
CA MET A 298 -12.40 21.87 9.95
C MET A 298 -12.21 21.20 8.58
N ALA A 299 -11.43 21.85 7.70
CA ALA A 299 -10.99 21.26 6.43
C ALA A 299 -10.22 19.94 6.62
N PHE A 300 -9.30 19.90 7.59
CA PHE A 300 -8.54 18.71 7.95
C PHE A 300 -9.42 17.53 8.36
N VAL A 301 -10.46 17.79 9.17
CA VAL A 301 -11.43 16.77 9.61
C VAL A 301 -12.29 16.30 8.45
N GLU A 302 -12.74 17.19 7.57
CA GLU A 302 -13.53 16.83 6.39
C GLU A 302 -12.76 15.87 5.47
N VAL A 303 -11.46 16.08 5.27
CA VAL A 303 -10.59 15.14 4.52
C VAL A 303 -10.46 13.78 5.20
N MET A 304 -10.39 13.74 6.53
CA MET A 304 -10.35 12.48 7.29
C MET A 304 -11.72 11.75 7.26
N GLU A 305 -12.84 12.47 7.28
CA GLU A 305 -14.19 11.91 7.20
C GLU A 305 -14.52 11.40 5.79
N LEU A 306 -14.13 12.12 4.74
CA LEU A 306 -14.35 11.76 3.33
C LEU A 306 -13.65 10.47 2.90
N THR A 307 -12.64 10.02 3.65
CA THR A 307 -11.77 8.91 3.25
C THR A 307 -12.03 7.60 3.98
N GLY A 308 -12.72 7.62 5.12
CA GLY A 308 -13.22 6.41 5.80
C GLY A 308 -12.18 5.30 6.08
N ARG A 309 -10.89 5.61 6.01
CA ARG A 309 -9.73 4.72 6.12
C ARG A 309 -8.68 5.36 7.05
N SER A 310 -7.77 4.56 7.64
CA SER A 310 -6.59 5.11 8.33
C SER A 310 -5.64 5.70 7.28
N LEU A 311 -5.82 6.98 6.98
CA LEU A 311 -4.88 7.73 6.16
C LEU A 311 -3.62 7.98 6.98
N SER A 312 -2.47 7.87 6.32
CA SER A 312 -1.23 8.39 6.91
C SER A 312 -1.28 9.91 6.96
N ALA A 313 -0.57 10.50 7.92
CA ALA A 313 -0.42 11.95 8.05
C ALA A 313 -0.04 12.62 6.71
N ASP A 314 0.77 11.96 5.88
CA ASP A 314 1.18 12.46 4.57
C ASP A 314 0.07 12.46 3.54
N GLU A 315 -0.83 11.48 3.58
CA GLU A 315 -1.96 11.40 2.67
C GLU A 315 -3.02 12.46 3.00
N VAL A 316 -3.25 12.73 4.29
CA VAL A 316 -4.12 13.83 4.75
C VAL A 316 -3.56 15.18 4.30
N LEU A 317 -2.28 15.44 4.55
CA LEU A 317 -1.63 16.69 4.17
C LEU A 317 -1.57 16.91 2.65
N THR A 318 -1.27 15.87 1.88
CA THR A 318 -1.24 15.94 0.41
C THR A 318 -2.63 16.20 -0.17
N THR A 319 -3.68 15.76 0.52
CA THR A 319 -5.07 15.98 0.10
C THR A 319 -5.59 17.37 0.48
N LEU A 320 -4.99 18.00 1.50
CA LEU A 320 -5.39 19.32 1.99
C LEU A 320 -4.71 20.49 1.28
N PHE A 321 -3.45 20.33 0.88
CA PHE A 321 -2.58 21.44 0.45
C PHE A 321 -2.09 21.29 -0.99
N ARG A 322 -2.94 20.77 -1.87
CA ARG A 322 -2.65 20.58 -3.29
C ARG A 322 -3.73 21.20 -4.14
#